data_AF-A0A0M2RG20-F1
#
_entry.id   AF-A0A0M2RG20-F1
#
_cell.length_a   1.000
_cell.length_b   1.000
_cell.length_c   1.000
_cell.angle_alpha   90.00
_cell.angle_beta   90.00
_cell.angle_gamma   90.00
#
_symmetry.space_group_name_H-M   'P 1'
#
loop_
_entity.id
_entity.type
_entity.pdbx_description
1 polymer ?
#
loop_
_entity_poly.entity_id
_entity_poly.type
_entity_poly.pdbx_seq_one_letter_code
_entity_poly.pdbx_strand_id
1 'polypeptide(L)'
;ALVTVKGLGAEEGDLVYNNAIPLLMRDLLPNGVLGVAVTGLVASFMAGMAANVSGFNTVFTYDIWQAYFRRDRPDEYYVRIGRIATVVAVVVGIGTAFIAAGFSNIMNYIQALFSVFNAPLFGTFIIGMFWKRMSPLAGFWSLLAGTVVALATYLLHLADVLSFNSDL
;
A
#
# COMPACT_ATOMS: atom_id res chain seq x y z
N ALA A 1 -30.11 -2.81 -2.12
CA ALA A 1 -29.50 -1.89 -1.12
C ALA A 1 -28.92 -0.60 -1.74
N LEU A 2 -28.51 -0.60 -3.02
CA LEU A 2 -27.98 0.59 -3.73
C LEU A 2 -29.04 1.64 -4.15
N VAL A 3 -30.34 1.35 -4.06
CA VAL A 3 -31.43 2.23 -4.54
C VAL A 3 -32.08 3.05 -3.41
N THR A 4 -31.73 2.78 -2.15
CA THR A 4 -32.45 3.36 -1.00
C THR A 4 -31.77 4.58 -0.38
N VAL A 5 -30.48 4.82 -0.66
CA VAL A 5 -29.74 5.97 -0.11
C VAL A 5 -29.29 6.88 -1.24
N LYS A 6 -30.06 7.95 -1.47
CA LYS A 6 -29.68 9.07 -2.35
C LYS A 6 -28.41 9.74 -1.77
N GLY A 7 -27.28 9.63 -2.46
CA GLY A 7 -26.03 10.33 -2.09
C GLY A 7 -24.86 9.46 -1.63
N LEU A 8 -24.96 8.13 -1.67
CA LEU A 8 -23.79 7.25 -1.50
C LEU A 8 -22.81 7.47 -2.67
N GLY A 9 -21.63 8.04 -2.38
CA GLY A 9 -20.59 8.32 -3.38
C GLY A 9 -20.41 9.78 -3.78
N ALA A 10 -20.88 10.75 -2.99
CA ALA A 10 -20.59 12.17 -3.22
C ALA A 10 -19.10 12.48 -2.98
N GLU A 11 -18.49 13.28 -3.86
CA GLU A 11 -17.09 13.77 -3.74
C GLU A 11 -16.88 14.70 -2.52
N GLU A 12 -17.96 15.30 -1.98
CA GLU A 12 -17.96 16.09 -0.76
C GLU A 12 -19.25 15.85 0.06
N GLY A 13 -19.10 15.55 1.36
CA GLY A 13 -20.21 15.37 2.32
C GLY A 13 -20.07 14.19 3.28
N ASP A 14 -21.09 13.94 4.12
CA ASP A 14 -21.12 12.87 5.14
C ASP A 14 -21.26 11.44 4.55
N LEU A 15 -21.41 11.31 3.23
CA LEU A 15 -21.68 10.04 2.51
C LEU A 15 -20.54 9.61 1.56
N VAL A 16 -19.30 9.94 1.93
CA VAL A 16 -18.08 9.43 1.26
C VAL A 16 -17.88 7.96 1.65
N TYR A 17 -17.50 7.10 0.69
CA TYR A 17 -17.31 5.66 0.92
C TYR A 17 -16.35 5.35 2.10
N ASN A 18 -15.32 6.17 2.26
CA ASN A 18 -14.32 6.04 3.33
C ASN A 18 -14.89 6.30 4.74
N ASN A 19 -15.98 7.08 4.84
CA ASN A 19 -16.59 7.46 6.12
C ASN A 19 -17.69 6.51 6.57
N ALA A 20 -18.03 5.49 5.77
CA ALA A 20 -19.13 4.56 6.07
C ALA A 20 -18.98 3.86 7.43
N ILE A 21 -17.77 3.37 7.76
CA ILE A 21 -17.52 2.70 9.04
C ILE A 21 -17.62 3.69 10.22
N PRO A 22 -16.93 4.86 10.21
CA PRO A 22 -17.11 5.88 11.23
C PRO A 22 -18.55 6.35 11.42
N LEU A 23 -19.31 6.54 10.33
CA LEU A 23 -20.71 6.99 10.41
C LEU A 23 -21.60 5.94 11.09
N LEU A 24 -21.46 4.67 10.69
CA LEU A 24 -22.19 3.56 11.30
C LEU A 24 -21.83 3.41 12.78
N MET A 25 -20.57 3.66 13.14
CA MET A 25 -20.16 3.64 14.54
C MET A 25 -20.84 4.74 15.37
N ARG A 26 -21.01 5.93 14.79
CA ARG A 26 -21.73 7.05 15.44
C ARG A 26 -23.21 6.77 15.60
N ASP A 27 -23.85 6.22 14.56
CA ASP A 27 -25.31 6.12 14.50
C ASP A 27 -25.85 4.87 15.21
N LEU A 28 -25.05 3.80 15.34
CA LEU A 28 -25.49 2.51 15.91
C LEU A 28 -25.00 2.25 17.34
N LEU A 29 -23.93 2.90 17.81
CA LEU A 29 -23.37 2.59 19.13
C LEU A 29 -23.83 3.55 20.24
N PRO A 30 -24.22 3.02 21.41
CA PRO A 30 -24.52 3.84 22.57
C PRO A 30 -23.25 4.48 23.18
N ASN A 31 -23.44 5.61 23.85
CA ASN A 31 -22.39 6.34 24.56
C ASN A 31 -21.67 5.41 25.55
N GLY A 32 -20.35 5.29 25.41
CA GLY A 32 -19.52 4.31 26.13
C GLY A 32 -18.92 3.26 25.21
N VAL A 33 -19.75 2.50 24.49
CA VAL A 33 -19.26 1.49 23.53
C VAL A 33 -18.64 2.16 22.30
N LEU A 34 -19.16 3.33 21.90
CA LEU A 34 -18.55 4.18 20.87
C LEU A 34 -17.09 4.53 21.21
N GLY A 35 -16.81 4.88 22.48
CA GLY A 35 -15.45 5.20 22.94
C GLY A 35 -14.51 4.00 22.86
N VAL A 36 -14.98 2.82 23.26
CA VAL A 36 -14.22 1.56 23.13
C VAL A 36 -13.94 1.24 21.66
N ALA A 37 -14.95 1.41 20.80
CA ALA A 37 -14.85 1.09 19.39
C ALA A 37 -13.88 2.03 18.65
N VAL A 38 -13.94 3.34 18.92
CA VAL A 38 -12.98 4.32 18.37
C VAL A 38 -11.57 4.05 18.88
N THR A 39 -11.41 3.75 20.17
CA THR A 39 -10.10 3.41 20.74
C THR A 39 -9.52 2.13 20.12
N GLY A 40 -10.35 1.12 19.90
CA GLY A 40 -9.98 -0.13 19.23
C GLY A 40 -9.55 0.09 17.77
N LEU A 41 -10.25 0.96 17.04
CA LEU A 41 -9.90 1.34 15.67
C LEU A 41 -8.53 2.02 15.61
N VAL A 42 -8.27 2.98 16.49
CA VAL A 42 -6.97 3.66 16.58
C VAL A 42 -5.88 2.67 16.99
N ALA A 43 -6.14 1.80 17.97
CA ALA A 43 -5.20 0.79 18.41
C ALA A 43 -4.85 -0.20 17.29
N SER A 44 -5.83 -0.68 16.52
CA SER A 44 -5.58 -1.60 15.40
C SER A 44 -4.78 -0.91 14.29
N PHE A 45 -5.06 0.38 14.02
CA PHE A 45 -4.29 1.17 13.08
C PHE A 45 -2.82 1.32 13.51
N MET A 46 -2.58 1.66 14.79
CA MET A 46 -1.21 1.77 15.32
C MET A 46 -0.46 0.45 15.26
N ALA A 47 -1.12 -0.68 15.58
CA ALA A 47 -0.52 -2.01 15.47
C ALA A 47 -0.14 -2.37 14.02
N GLY A 48 -1.03 -2.09 13.06
CA GLY A 48 -0.75 -2.30 11.64
C GLY A 48 0.40 -1.45 11.12
N MET A 49 0.43 -0.17 11.49
CA MET A 49 1.53 0.73 11.14
C MET A 49 2.87 0.28 11.73
N ALA A 50 2.89 -0.14 13.00
CA ALA A 50 4.09 -0.66 13.63
C ALA A 50 4.62 -1.93 12.93
N ALA A 51 3.74 -2.85 12.54
CA ALA A 51 4.11 -4.04 11.79
C ALA A 51 4.72 -3.69 10.43
N ASN A 52 4.09 -2.78 9.67
CA ASN A 52 4.59 -2.34 8.36
C ASN A 52 5.96 -1.66 8.47
N VAL A 53 6.12 -0.78 9.46
CA VAL A 53 7.39 -0.08 9.74
C VAL A 53 8.49 -1.06 10.15
N SER A 54 8.19 -2.03 11.01
CA SER A 54 9.16 -3.04 11.44
C SER A 54 9.61 -3.93 10.27
N GLY A 55 8.67 -4.32 9.39
CA GLY A 55 8.98 -5.06 8.17
C GLY A 55 9.89 -4.26 7.23
N PHE A 56 9.53 -3.00 6.96
CA PHE A 56 10.35 -2.09 6.15
C PHE A 56 11.77 -1.93 6.72
N ASN A 57 11.88 -1.73 8.03
CA ASN A 57 13.18 -1.55 8.67
C ASN A 57 14.08 -2.79 8.52
N THR A 58 13.49 -3.98 8.61
CA THR A 58 14.22 -5.24 8.44
C THR A 58 14.72 -5.38 7.01
N VAL A 59 13.85 -5.18 6.01
CA VAL A 59 14.22 -5.24 4.59
C VAL A 59 15.29 -4.19 4.26
N PHE A 60 15.10 -2.94 4.70
CA PHE A 60 16.08 -1.88 4.41
C PHE A 60 17.44 -2.13 5.07
N THR A 61 17.44 -2.59 6.32
CA THR A 61 18.69 -2.80 7.07
C THR A 61 19.42 -4.05 6.59
N TYR A 62 18.74 -5.19 6.47
CA TYR A 62 19.37 -6.47 6.12
C TYR A 62 19.56 -6.62 4.59
N ASP A 63 18.53 -6.35 3.79
CA ASP A 63 18.57 -6.64 2.34
C ASP A 63 19.27 -5.55 1.53
N ILE A 64 19.22 -4.29 1.97
CA ILE A 64 19.86 -3.17 1.26
C ILE A 64 21.17 -2.76 1.95
N TRP A 65 21.11 -2.38 3.22
CA TRP A 65 22.24 -1.73 3.89
C TRP A 65 23.39 -2.70 4.19
N GLN A 66 23.08 -3.86 4.79
CA GLN A 66 24.07 -4.89 5.11
C GLN A 66 24.56 -5.62 3.86
N ALA A 67 23.71 -5.83 2.85
CA ALA A 67 24.09 -6.52 1.62
C ALA A 67 24.94 -5.67 0.66
N TYR A 68 24.66 -4.36 0.55
CA TYR A 68 25.21 -3.51 -0.51
C TYR A 68 26.17 -2.41 -0.05
N PHE A 69 26.01 -1.86 1.16
CA PHE A 69 26.76 -0.66 1.58
C PHE A 69 27.98 -0.94 2.45
N ARG A 70 27.83 -1.59 3.60
CA ARG A 70 28.97 -1.96 4.48
C ARG A 70 28.64 -3.15 5.38
N ARG A 71 29.35 -4.26 5.18
CA ARG A 71 29.39 -5.42 6.11
C ARG A 71 30.26 -5.10 7.34
N ASP A 72 29.99 -5.79 8.46
CA ASP A 72 30.76 -5.75 9.72
C ASP A 72 30.79 -4.39 10.48
N ARG A 73 29.64 -3.89 10.88
CA ARG A 73 29.52 -2.79 11.85
C ARG A 73 28.75 -3.26 13.10
N PRO A 74 28.99 -2.66 14.27
CA PRO A 74 28.29 -3.03 15.50
C PRO A 74 26.78 -2.79 15.37
N ASP A 75 25.98 -3.66 15.98
CA ASP A 75 24.50 -3.67 15.89
C ASP A 75 23.85 -2.32 16.21
N GLU A 76 24.43 -1.53 17.12
CA GLU A 76 23.96 -0.17 17.43
C GLU A 76 23.93 0.76 16.21
N TYR A 77 24.85 0.59 15.26
CA TYR A 77 24.89 1.38 14.03
C TYR A 77 23.73 1.03 13.11
N TYR A 78 23.40 -0.26 12.97
CA TYR A 78 22.28 -0.73 12.18
C TYR A 78 20.93 -0.30 12.77
N VAL A 79 20.79 -0.33 14.10
CA VAL A 79 19.57 0.18 14.77
C VAL A 79 19.39 1.68 14.54
N ARG A 80 20.48 2.47 14.59
CA ARG A 80 20.41 3.93 14.36
C ARG A 80 20.02 4.25 12.92
N ILE A 81 20.58 3.53 11.94
CA ILE A 81 20.21 3.69 10.53
C ILE A 81 18.78 3.24 10.28
N GLY A 82 18.37 2.13 10.88
CA GLY A 82 17.01 1.64 10.77
C GLY A 82 15.96 2.64 11.30
N ARG A 83 16.29 3.34 12.40
CA ARG A 83 15.45 4.42 12.93
C ARG A 83 15.35 5.61 11.96
N ILE A 84 16.45 5.99 11.30
CA ILE A 84 16.45 7.06 10.28
C ILE A 84 15.64 6.62 9.05
N ALA A 85 15.83 5.39 8.58
CA ALA A 85 15.10 4.82 7.46
C ALA A 85 13.59 4.79 7.72
N THR A 86 13.20 4.42 8.95
CA THR A 86 11.82 4.49 9.42
C THR A 86 11.25 5.91 9.33
N VAL A 87 11.98 6.91 9.83
CA VAL A 87 11.53 8.31 9.79
C VAL A 87 11.33 8.78 8.34
N VAL A 88 12.30 8.48 7.46
CA VAL A 88 12.20 8.82 6.04
C VAL A 88 11.01 8.12 5.38
N ALA A 89 10.81 6.83 5.66
CA ALA A 89 9.69 6.06 5.13
C ALA A 89 8.34 6.62 5.59
N VAL A 90 8.23 7.06 6.85
CA VAL A 90 7.01 7.73 7.36
C VAL A 90 6.77 9.04 6.62
N VAL A 91 7.81 9.86 6.41
CA VAL A 91 7.68 11.12 5.66
C VAL A 91 7.23 10.88 4.22
N VAL A 92 7.82 9.89 3.55
CA VAL A 92 7.41 9.48 2.19
C VAL A 92 5.97 8.98 2.20
N GLY A 93 5.58 8.17 3.18
CA GLY A 93 4.21 7.68 3.33
C GLY A 93 3.19 8.80 3.54
N ILE A 94 3.52 9.83 4.33
CA ILE A 94 2.71 11.05 4.45
C ILE A 94 2.59 11.76 3.10
N GLY A 95 3.68 11.84 2.33
CA GLY A 95 3.67 12.37 0.98
C GLY A 95 2.73 11.60 0.04
N THR A 96 2.77 10.26 0.10
CA THR A 96 1.87 9.39 -0.68
C THR A 96 0.42 9.51 -0.23
N ALA A 97 0.15 9.81 1.04
CA ALA A 97 -1.20 10.03 1.53
C ALA A 97 -1.89 11.23 0.85
N PHE A 98 -1.15 12.28 0.47
CA PHE A 98 -1.71 13.40 -0.31
C PHE A 98 -2.12 12.98 -1.72
N ILE A 99 -1.41 12.02 -2.32
CA ILE A 99 -1.78 11.45 -3.62
C ILE A 99 -3.03 10.58 -3.46
N ALA A 100 -3.10 9.78 -2.40
CA ALA A 100 -4.25 8.94 -2.09
C ALA A 100 -5.52 9.77 -1.78
N ALA A 101 -5.37 10.96 -1.20
CA ALA A 101 -6.48 11.88 -0.93
C ALA A 101 -7.13 12.44 -2.21
N GLY A 102 -6.47 12.34 -3.36
CA GLY A 102 -7.05 12.68 -4.66
C GLY A 102 -7.97 11.61 -5.25
N PHE A 103 -8.08 10.43 -4.63
CA PHE A 103 -8.97 9.36 -5.07
C PHE A 103 -10.29 9.39 -4.30
N SER A 104 -11.41 9.24 -5.03
CA SER A 104 -12.77 9.19 -4.46
C SER A 104 -13.02 7.97 -3.56
N ASN A 105 -12.27 6.88 -3.75
CA ASN A 105 -12.36 5.65 -2.96
C ASN A 105 -10.96 5.08 -2.64
N ILE A 106 -10.64 4.93 -1.36
CA ILE A 106 -9.34 4.41 -0.93
C ILE A 106 -9.13 2.94 -1.32
N MET A 107 -10.22 2.18 -1.45
CA MET A 107 -10.16 0.77 -1.85
C MET A 107 -9.73 0.62 -3.31
N ASN A 108 -10.12 1.54 -4.18
CA ASN A 108 -9.66 1.54 -5.56
C ASN A 108 -8.17 1.88 -5.63
N TYR A 109 -7.73 2.87 -4.85
CA TYR A 109 -6.31 3.22 -4.77
C TYR A 109 -5.44 2.05 -4.29
N ILE A 110 -5.84 1.37 -3.21
CA ILE A 110 -5.12 0.19 -2.70
C ILE A 110 -5.11 -0.94 -3.73
N GLN A 111 -6.24 -1.19 -4.41
CA GLN A 111 -6.31 -2.22 -5.46
C GLN A 111 -5.43 -1.89 -6.66
N ALA A 112 -5.40 -0.63 -7.11
CA ALA A 112 -4.52 -0.19 -8.18
C ALA A 112 -3.04 -0.41 -7.80
N LEU A 113 -2.64 -0.02 -6.58
CA LEU A 113 -1.30 -0.30 -6.08
C LEU A 113 -0.99 -1.81 -6.04
N PHE A 114 -1.90 -2.62 -5.50
CA PHE A 114 -1.72 -4.07 -5.47
C PHE A 114 -1.65 -4.70 -6.86
N SER A 115 -2.41 -4.19 -7.83
CA SER A 115 -2.34 -4.66 -9.22
C SER A 115 -0.96 -4.40 -9.82
N VAL A 116 -0.41 -3.20 -9.64
CA VAL A 116 0.89 -2.81 -10.20
C VAL A 116 2.06 -3.56 -9.54
N PHE A 117 2.02 -3.80 -8.23
CA PHE A 117 3.14 -4.45 -7.53
C PHE A 117 3.00 -5.98 -7.41
N ASN A 118 1.80 -6.48 -7.09
CA ASN A 118 1.60 -7.89 -6.74
C ASN A 118 1.53 -8.77 -8.00
N ALA A 119 0.96 -8.28 -9.11
CA ALA A 119 0.85 -9.07 -10.34
C ALA A 119 2.23 -9.41 -10.96
N PRO A 120 3.19 -8.47 -11.09
CA PRO A 120 4.53 -8.79 -11.58
C PRO A 120 5.28 -9.69 -10.61
N LEU A 121 5.22 -9.38 -9.30
CA LEU A 121 5.92 -10.14 -8.26
C LEU A 121 5.44 -11.60 -8.27
N PHE A 122 4.13 -11.83 -8.31
CA PHE A 122 3.54 -13.16 -8.40
C PHE A 122 3.97 -13.92 -9.66
N GLY A 123 3.98 -13.24 -10.82
CA GLY A 123 4.49 -13.82 -12.07
C GLY A 123 5.94 -14.25 -11.98
N THR A 124 6.82 -13.40 -11.42
CA THR A 124 8.24 -13.75 -11.23
C THR A 124 8.43 -14.91 -10.26
N PHE A 125 7.68 -14.95 -9.15
CA PHE A 125 7.76 -16.03 -8.16
C PHE A 125 7.30 -17.38 -8.71
N ILE A 126 6.17 -17.44 -9.44
CA ILE A 126 5.68 -18.69 -10.04
C ILE A 126 6.70 -19.23 -11.03
N ILE A 127 7.19 -18.39 -11.94
CA ILE A 127 8.15 -18.82 -12.95
C ILE A 127 9.45 -19.29 -12.27
N GLY A 128 9.91 -18.61 -11.22
CA GLY A 128 11.08 -19.02 -10.45
C GLY A 128 10.92 -20.31 -9.65
N MET A 129 9.72 -20.57 -9.11
CA MET A 129 9.43 -21.78 -8.35
C MET A 129 9.31 -23.02 -9.25
N PHE A 130 8.65 -22.89 -10.40
CA PHE A 130 8.34 -24.03 -11.27
C PHE A 130 9.35 -24.24 -12.41
N TRP A 131 10.22 -23.26 -12.72
CA TRP A 131 11.19 -23.36 -13.81
C TRP A 131 12.65 -23.40 -13.31
N LYS A 132 13.21 -24.61 -13.25
CA LYS A 132 14.61 -24.88 -12.83
C LYS A 132 15.72 -24.16 -13.63
N ARG A 133 15.41 -23.52 -14.77
CA ARG A 133 16.38 -22.78 -15.60
C ARG A 133 16.33 -21.27 -15.38
N MET A 134 15.55 -20.78 -14.40
CA MET A 134 15.49 -19.36 -14.12
C MET A 134 16.85 -18.88 -13.59
N SER A 135 17.48 -17.97 -14.33
CA SER A 135 18.70 -17.30 -13.89
C SER A 135 18.33 -16.02 -13.11
N PRO A 136 19.21 -15.52 -12.21
CA PRO A 136 18.99 -14.26 -11.49
C PRO A 136 18.74 -13.08 -12.44
N LEU A 137 19.41 -13.08 -13.59
CA LEU A 137 19.19 -12.11 -14.67
C LEU A 137 17.78 -12.22 -15.25
N ALA A 138 17.25 -13.42 -15.48
CA ALA A 138 15.89 -13.60 -15.99
C ALA A 138 14.83 -13.11 -14.99
N GLY A 139 15.07 -13.28 -13.67
CA GLY A 139 14.22 -12.70 -12.62
C GLY A 139 14.24 -11.18 -12.60
N PHE A 140 15.42 -10.56 -12.79
CA PHE A 140 15.52 -9.10 -12.92
C PHE A 140 14.81 -8.58 -14.17
N TRP A 141 15.02 -9.23 -15.32
CA TRP A 141 14.37 -8.83 -16.58
C TRP A 141 12.86 -9.04 -16.56
N SER A 142 12.33 -10.05 -15.86
CA SER A 142 10.89 -10.24 -15.73
C SER A 142 10.25 -9.23 -14.78
N LEU A 143 10.94 -8.84 -13.70
CA LEU A 143 10.50 -7.74 -12.84
C LEU A 143 10.50 -6.43 -13.60
N LEU A 144 11.59 -6.11 -14.32
CA LEU A 144 11.72 -4.90 -15.13
C LEU A 144 10.66 -4.87 -16.24
N ALA A 145 10.47 -5.97 -16.97
CA ALA A 145 9.44 -6.07 -18.01
C ALA A 145 8.03 -5.95 -17.41
N GLY A 146 7.76 -6.57 -16.26
CA GLY A 146 6.48 -6.46 -15.56
C GLY A 146 6.19 -5.04 -15.09
N THR A 147 7.18 -4.35 -14.51
CA THR A 147 7.06 -2.93 -14.13
C THR A 147 6.89 -2.04 -15.34
N VAL A 148 7.63 -2.26 -16.43
CA VAL A 148 7.50 -1.48 -17.67
C VAL A 148 6.14 -1.70 -18.32
N VAL A 149 5.63 -2.93 -18.35
CA VAL A 149 4.29 -3.24 -18.87
C VAL A 149 3.21 -2.59 -18.01
N ALA A 150 3.32 -2.66 -16.67
CA ALA A 150 2.38 -2.02 -15.76
C ALA A 150 2.42 -0.48 -15.84
N LEU A 151 3.61 0.10 -15.99
CA LEU A 151 3.79 1.54 -16.18
C LEU A 151 3.26 1.97 -17.56
N ALA A 152 3.51 1.16 -18.60
CA ALA A 152 3.00 1.40 -19.94
C ALA A 152 1.48 1.31 -19.99
N THR A 153 0.84 0.34 -19.32
CA THR A 153 -0.63 0.28 -19.22
C THR A 153 -1.19 1.44 -18.41
N TYR A 154 -0.53 1.89 -17.35
CA TYR A 154 -0.92 3.08 -16.60
C TYR A 154 -0.80 4.37 -17.44
N LEU A 155 0.28 4.52 -18.21
CA LEU A 155 0.49 5.65 -19.12
C LEU A 155 -0.47 5.62 -20.32
N LEU A 156 -0.77 4.42 -20.86
CA LEU A 156 -1.75 4.24 -21.93
C LEU A 156 -3.19 4.48 -21.44
N HIS A 157 -3.46 4.27 -20.16
CA HIS A 157 -4.72 4.67 -19.53
C HIS A 157 -4.82 6.20 -19.38
N LEU A 158 -3.74 6.88 -18.94
CA LEU A 158 -3.67 8.34 -18.89
C LEU A 158 -3.73 9.01 -20.28
N ALA A 159 -3.27 8.32 -21.33
CA ALA A 159 -3.28 8.82 -22.71
C ALA A 159 -4.60 8.56 -23.46
N ASP A 160 -5.64 8.06 -22.78
CA ASP A 160 -7.00 7.86 -23.30
C ASP A 160 -7.12 6.89 -24.50
N VAL A 161 -6.11 6.00 -24.68
CA VAL A 161 -6.09 4.98 -25.75
C VAL A 161 -6.69 3.65 -25.29
N LEU A 162 -6.72 3.39 -23.97
CA LEU A 162 -7.36 2.21 -23.37
C LEU A 162 -8.39 2.63 -22.31
N SER A 163 -9.66 2.63 -22.72
CA SER A 163 -10.81 2.79 -21.82
C SER A 163 -11.04 1.49 -21.04
N PHE A 164 -10.63 1.45 -19.77
CA PHE A 164 -11.21 0.48 -18.84
C PHE A 164 -12.59 1.00 -18.44
N ASN A 165 -13.63 0.22 -18.70
CA ASN A 165 -15.02 0.51 -18.32
C ASN A 165 -15.27 0.28 -16.81
N SER A 166 -14.23 0.45 -16.00
CA SER A 166 -14.23 0.24 -14.56
C SER A 166 -13.48 1.41 -13.94
N ASP A 167 -14.21 2.25 -13.21
CA ASP A 167 -13.62 3.29 -12.36
C ASP A 167 -12.68 2.62 -11.35
N LEU A 168 -11.37 2.70 -11.63
CA LEU A 168 -10.33 2.63 -10.62
C LEU A 168 -10.13 4.04 -10.08
#